data_AF-A0A3D9ZPT0-F1
#
_entry.id   AF-A0A3D9ZPT0-F1
#
_cell.length_a   1.000
_cell.length_b   1.000
_cell.length_c   1.000
_cell.angle_alpha   90.00
_cell.angle_beta   90.00
_cell.angle_gamma   90.00
#
_symmetry.space_group_name_H-M   'P 1'
#
loop_
_entity.id
_entity.type
_entity.pdbx_description
1 polymer ?
#
loop_
_entity_poly.entity_id
_entity_poly.type
_entity_poly.pdbx_seq_one_letter_code
_entity_poly.pdbx_strand_id
1 'polypeptide(L)'
;MRNAQQSVHLVAATVGFLSLFLLWLAVLWGLMLRNGWAQSRIKHATVYGIHQTIALLGVMLGVVHGFTQLAGPMGTVKLVDVVVPFTNPYDPIGIGVGVIAMELFVACTLSVLIQKKLGYTRWRALHAFNYVAYMFLVGHVLLSGSDMAAGVRWGAVLGSFVITVLLWLTTTQWYLNWRQERTNRRNDRVGVGDELLVNVDGNRCARFGFCEHEAPKVFALRGDGRLAYKATVPPDLANDVIRAVEVCPARAIQLHRTATTVVTQKKEEPAEQPLTGPTRIPAGSGAGPRRRSRGDR
;
A
#
# COMPACT_ATOMS: atom_id res chain seq x y z
N MET A 1 30.04 -43.81 0.08
CA MET A 1 30.15 -42.91 -1.07
C MET A 1 28.75 -42.67 -1.61
N ARG A 2 28.31 -41.42 -1.79
CA ARG A 2 27.01 -41.15 -2.43
C ARG A 2 27.11 -41.51 -3.91
N ASN A 3 26.10 -42.18 -4.47
CA ASN A 3 26.06 -42.43 -5.91
C ASN A 3 25.75 -41.12 -6.66
N ALA A 4 26.06 -41.04 -7.96
CA ALA A 4 25.88 -39.83 -8.76
C ALA A 4 24.43 -39.29 -8.69
N GLN A 5 23.46 -40.20 -8.67
CA GLN A 5 22.04 -39.89 -8.58
C GLN A 5 21.66 -39.19 -7.25
N GLN A 6 22.19 -39.68 -6.12
CA GLN A 6 21.99 -39.07 -4.80
C GLN A 6 22.59 -37.65 -4.72
N SER A 7 23.72 -37.43 -5.38
CA SER A 7 24.35 -36.11 -5.44
C SER A 7 23.50 -35.12 -6.24
N VAL A 8 22.99 -35.52 -7.42
CA VAL A 8 22.11 -34.69 -8.25
C VAL A 8 20.82 -34.34 -7.49
N HIS A 9 20.18 -35.32 -6.86
CA HIS A 9 18.96 -35.09 -6.07
C HIS A 9 19.18 -34.11 -4.91
N LEU A 10 20.30 -34.24 -4.19
CA LEU A 10 20.60 -33.33 -3.08
C LEU A 10 20.86 -31.90 -3.57
N VAL A 11 21.58 -31.74 -4.68
CA VAL A 11 21.83 -30.42 -5.28
C VAL A 11 20.50 -29.80 -5.73
N ALA A 12 19.68 -30.54 -6.48
CA ALA A 12 18.38 -30.07 -6.95
C ALA A 12 17.46 -29.66 -5.79
N ALA A 13 17.44 -30.46 -4.71
CA ALA A 13 16.68 -30.15 -3.50
C ALA A 13 17.17 -28.87 -2.82
N THR A 14 18.49 -28.75 -2.61
CA THR A 14 19.09 -27.58 -1.94
C THR A 14 18.81 -26.30 -2.71
N VAL A 15 18.99 -26.33 -4.04
CA VAL A 15 18.70 -25.21 -4.93
C VAL A 15 17.21 -24.87 -4.90
N GLY A 16 16.33 -25.87 -4.93
CA GLY A 16 14.88 -25.69 -4.87
C GLY A 16 14.40 -25.04 -3.57
N PHE A 17 14.86 -25.53 -2.42
CA PHE A 17 14.48 -24.94 -1.11
C PHE A 17 15.08 -23.55 -0.90
N LEU A 18 16.30 -23.29 -1.39
CA LEU A 18 16.89 -21.96 -1.35
C LEU A 18 16.09 -20.98 -2.24
N SER A 19 15.68 -21.41 -3.43
CA SER A 19 14.79 -20.64 -4.31
C SER A 19 13.45 -20.33 -3.61
N LEU A 20 12.79 -21.34 -3.02
CA LEU A 20 11.55 -21.17 -2.25
C LEU A 20 11.72 -20.13 -1.13
N PHE A 21 12.80 -20.23 -0.35
CA PHE A 21 13.08 -19.31 0.75
C PHE A 21 13.25 -17.87 0.25
N LEU A 22 14.03 -17.66 -0.82
CA LEU A 22 14.25 -16.32 -1.38
C LEU A 22 12.98 -15.74 -2.02
N LEU A 23 12.21 -16.55 -2.75
CA LEU A 23 10.93 -16.11 -3.33
C LEU A 23 9.91 -15.75 -2.23
N TRP A 24 9.86 -16.55 -1.17
CA TRP A 24 9.05 -16.22 0.00
C TRP A 24 9.51 -14.92 0.68
N LEU A 25 10.82 -14.72 0.88
CA LEU A 25 11.37 -13.46 1.39
C LEU A 25 11.02 -12.28 0.47
N ALA A 26 11.07 -12.46 -0.86
CA ALA A 26 10.67 -11.43 -1.81
C ALA A 26 9.18 -11.05 -1.68
N VAL A 27 8.29 -12.03 -1.46
CA VAL A 27 6.86 -11.81 -1.19
C VAL A 27 6.66 -11.01 0.10
N LEU A 28 7.34 -11.40 1.19
CA LEU A 28 7.31 -10.66 2.46
C LEU A 28 7.83 -9.23 2.30
N TRP A 29 8.90 -9.07 1.54
CA TRP A 29 9.49 -7.77 1.26
C TRP A 29 8.56 -6.87 0.42
N GLY A 30 7.83 -7.46 -0.53
CA GLY A 30 6.79 -6.79 -1.29
C GLY A 30 5.62 -6.31 -0.41
N LEU A 31 5.20 -7.11 0.56
CA LEU A 31 4.20 -6.71 1.58
C LEU A 31 4.73 -5.54 2.43
N MET A 32 6.00 -5.59 2.84
CA MET A 32 6.63 -4.51 3.61
C MET A 32 6.68 -3.19 2.83
N LEU A 33 6.99 -3.25 1.53
CA LEU A 33 7.04 -2.07 0.64
C LEU A 33 5.67 -1.38 0.50
N ARG A 34 4.57 -2.14 0.54
CA ARG A 34 3.20 -1.61 0.49
C ARG A 34 2.85 -0.77 1.71
N ASN A 35 3.32 -1.15 2.90
CA ASN A 35 2.83 -0.56 4.16
C ASN A 35 3.60 0.68 4.62
N GLY A 36 4.60 1.15 3.86
CA GLY A 36 5.34 2.39 4.12
C GLY A 36 6.20 2.41 5.39
N TRP A 37 6.07 1.42 6.28
CA TRP A 37 6.78 1.37 7.56
C TRP A 37 8.31 1.34 7.38
N ALA A 38 8.81 0.51 6.47
CA ALA A 38 10.25 0.41 6.18
C ALA A 38 10.83 1.73 5.61
N GLN A 39 9.98 2.57 5.00
CA GLN A 39 10.37 3.83 4.39
C GLN A 39 10.62 4.96 5.42
N SER A 40 10.15 4.77 6.66
CA SER A 40 10.40 5.73 7.75
C SER A 40 11.83 5.69 8.30
N ARG A 41 12.56 4.58 8.09
CA ARG A 41 13.91 4.37 8.66
C ARG A 41 14.99 4.08 7.62
N ILE A 42 14.64 3.62 6.42
CA ILE A 42 15.59 3.22 5.38
C ILE A 42 15.28 3.97 4.07
N LYS A 43 16.32 4.36 3.33
CA LYS A 43 16.17 4.97 2.00
C LYS A 43 15.37 4.03 1.09
N HIS A 44 14.34 4.56 0.44
CA HIS A 44 13.47 3.79 -0.47
C HIS A 44 14.24 3.02 -1.55
N ALA A 45 15.30 3.62 -2.11
CA ALA A 45 16.13 2.98 -3.13
C ALA A 45 16.79 1.68 -2.63
N THR A 46 17.21 1.64 -1.37
CA THR A 46 17.80 0.45 -0.76
C THR A 46 16.75 -0.64 -0.57
N VAL A 47 15.56 -0.28 -0.08
CA VAL A 47 14.46 -1.24 0.10
C VAL A 47 14.03 -1.83 -1.25
N TYR A 48 13.93 -0.99 -2.28
CA TYR A 48 13.63 -1.45 -3.64
C TYR A 48 14.74 -2.36 -4.20
N GLY A 49 16.02 -1.97 -4.04
CA GLY A 49 17.16 -2.76 -4.49
C GLY A 49 17.22 -4.14 -3.83
N ILE A 50 16.96 -4.23 -2.52
CA ILE A 50 16.93 -5.52 -1.81
C ILE A 50 15.81 -6.41 -2.35
N HIS A 51 14.60 -5.88 -2.56
CA HIS A 51 13.50 -6.63 -3.17
C HIS A 51 13.91 -7.22 -4.50
N GLN A 52 14.47 -6.38 -5.38
CA GLN A 52 14.87 -6.77 -6.72
C GLN A 52 15.95 -7.85 -6.70
N THR A 53 16.97 -7.72 -5.85
CA THR A 53 18.06 -8.70 -5.73
C THR A 53 17.56 -10.05 -5.21
N ILE A 54 16.76 -10.05 -4.13
CA ILE A 54 16.22 -11.29 -3.54
C ILE A 54 15.28 -11.98 -4.53
N ALA A 55 14.39 -11.22 -5.18
CA ALA A 55 13.45 -11.75 -6.16
C ALA A 55 14.19 -12.36 -7.37
N LEU A 56 15.15 -11.63 -7.95
CA LEU A 56 15.89 -12.11 -9.12
C LEU A 56 16.71 -13.36 -8.79
N LEU A 57 17.38 -13.40 -7.63
CA LEU A 57 18.12 -14.58 -7.20
C LEU A 57 17.19 -15.78 -6.98
N GLY A 58 16.03 -15.56 -6.35
CA GLY A 58 15.01 -16.59 -6.15
C GLY A 58 14.50 -17.19 -7.47
N VAL A 59 14.17 -16.34 -8.45
CA VAL A 59 13.72 -16.77 -9.79
C VAL A 59 14.84 -17.51 -10.53
N MET A 60 16.06 -16.99 -10.53
CA MET A 60 17.19 -17.63 -11.22
C MET A 60 17.49 -19.01 -10.64
N LEU A 61 17.50 -19.16 -9.30
CA LEU A 61 17.66 -20.46 -8.67
C LEU A 61 16.49 -21.40 -8.97
N GLY A 62 15.27 -20.87 -9.09
CA GLY A 62 14.10 -21.64 -9.48
C GLY A 62 14.22 -22.21 -10.89
N VAL A 63 14.69 -21.39 -11.84
CA VAL A 63 15.01 -21.84 -13.20
C VAL A 63 16.09 -22.92 -13.17
N VAL A 64 17.18 -22.69 -12.44
CA VAL A 64 18.26 -23.69 -12.27
C VAL A 64 17.70 -24.98 -11.68
N HIS A 65 16.87 -24.92 -10.64
CA HIS A 65 16.22 -26.08 -10.04
C HIS A 65 15.46 -26.89 -11.11
N GLY A 66 14.62 -26.25 -11.92
CA GLY A 66 13.87 -26.92 -12.99
C GLY A 66 14.78 -27.66 -13.97
N PHE A 67 15.86 -27.02 -14.43
CA PHE A 67 16.81 -27.64 -15.35
C PHE A 67 17.68 -28.71 -14.69
N THR A 68 18.01 -28.60 -13.40
CA THR A 68 18.79 -29.63 -12.70
C THR A 68 18.08 -30.97 -12.62
N GLN A 69 16.75 -31.01 -12.73
CA GLN A 69 15.97 -32.25 -12.78
C GLN A 69 16.28 -33.11 -14.02
N LEU A 70 16.83 -32.52 -15.09
CA LEU A 70 17.23 -33.22 -16.31
C LEU A 70 18.55 -34.00 -16.15
N ALA A 71 19.33 -33.71 -15.10
CA ALA A 71 20.66 -34.27 -14.92
C ALA A 71 20.66 -35.72 -14.37
N GLY A 72 19.50 -36.23 -13.94
CA GLY A 72 19.38 -37.56 -13.37
C GLY A 72 19.29 -38.65 -14.44
N PRO A 73 20.23 -39.61 -14.53
CA PRO A 73 20.15 -40.72 -15.49
C PRO A 73 18.93 -41.65 -15.30
N MET A 74 18.35 -41.67 -14.11
CA MET A 74 17.10 -42.38 -13.78
C MET A 74 15.95 -41.40 -13.50
N GLY A 75 16.04 -40.16 -14.00
CA GLY A 75 15.04 -39.12 -13.77
C GLY A 75 13.76 -39.38 -14.55
N THR A 76 12.63 -39.00 -13.94
CA THR A 76 11.30 -39.06 -14.59
C THR A 76 10.99 -37.81 -15.41
N VAL A 77 11.77 -36.74 -15.25
CA VAL A 77 11.55 -35.41 -15.84
C VAL A 77 12.28 -35.30 -17.18
N LYS A 78 11.53 -34.89 -18.21
CA LYS A 78 12.03 -34.61 -19.57
C LYS A 78 12.08 -33.11 -19.81
N LEU A 79 12.80 -32.69 -20.86
CA LEU A 79 12.91 -31.27 -21.23
C LEU A 79 11.55 -30.60 -21.44
N VAL A 80 10.58 -31.32 -22.02
CA VAL A 80 9.22 -30.81 -22.22
C VAL A 80 8.51 -30.53 -20.90
N ASP A 81 8.76 -31.32 -19.86
CA ASP A 81 8.11 -31.18 -18.54
C ASP A 81 8.60 -29.94 -17.78
N VAL A 82 9.72 -29.33 -18.19
CA VAL A 82 10.26 -28.09 -17.60
C VAL A 82 9.57 -26.84 -18.14
N VAL A 83 9.00 -26.92 -19.35
CA VAL A 83 8.43 -25.78 -20.07
C VAL A 83 6.93 -25.91 -20.25
N VAL A 84 6.41 -27.13 -20.43
CA VAL A 84 4.99 -27.37 -20.69
C VAL A 84 4.38 -28.09 -19.50
N PRO A 85 3.42 -27.48 -18.79
CA PRO A 85 2.83 -28.05 -17.58
C PRO A 85 2.02 -29.32 -17.92
N PHE A 86 1.89 -30.20 -16.93
CA PHE A 86 1.04 -31.41 -16.97
C PHE A 86 1.42 -32.49 -18.00
N THR A 87 2.62 -32.40 -18.60
CA THR A 87 3.10 -33.36 -19.61
C THR A 87 3.77 -34.60 -19.01
N ASN A 88 4.21 -34.52 -17.75
CA ASN A 88 4.90 -35.63 -17.09
C ASN A 88 3.92 -36.77 -16.74
N PRO A 89 4.20 -38.03 -17.11
CA PRO A 89 3.28 -39.15 -16.84
C PRO A 89 3.32 -39.67 -15.38
N TYR A 90 4.34 -39.32 -14.60
CA TYR A 90 4.52 -39.82 -13.23
C TYR A 90 3.93 -38.87 -12.18
N ASP A 91 4.16 -37.56 -12.35
CA ASP A 91 3.61 -36.52 -11.47
C ASP A 91 3.13 -35.32 -12.30
N PRO A 92 2.02 -35.46 -13.05
CA PRO A 92 1.53 -34.39 -13.93
C PRO A 92 1.10 -33.16 -13.14
N ILE A 93 0.42 -33.35 -12.00
CA ILE A 93 -0.15 -32.24 -11.23
C ILE A 93 0.95 -31.51 -10.47
N GLY A 94 1.79 -32.21 -9.70
CA GLY A 94 2.81 -31.59 -8.87
C GLY A 94 3.87 -30.86 -9.72
N ILE A 95 4.40 -31.50 -10.76
CA ILE A 95 5.34 -30.85 -11.69
C ILE A 95 4.62 -29.73 -12.46
N GLY A 96 3.42 -29.98 -12.97
CA GLY A 96 2.66 -29.02 -13.76
C GLY A 96 2.37 -27.70 -13.02
N VAL A 97 1.96 -27.75 -11.75
CA VAL A 97 1.77 -26.51 -10.97
C VAL A 97 3.09 -25.79 -10.68
N GLY A 98 4.20 -26.53 -10.56
CA GLY A 98 5.55 -25.96 -10.45
C GLY A 98 5.98 -25.19 -11.70
N VAL A 99 5.69 -25.72 -12.89
CA VAL A 99 5.91 -25.05 -14.17
C VAL A 99 5.08 -23.78 -14.27
N ILE A 100 3.77 -23.84 -13.99
CA ILE A 100 2.91 -22.64 -13.98
C ILE A 100 3.42 -21.58 -13.01
N ALA A 101 3.85 -21.98 -11.81
CA ALA A 101 4.45 -21.06 -10.84
C ALA A 101 5.69 -20.36 -11.42
N MET A 102 6.59 -21.12 -12.04
CA MET A 102 7.81 -20.60 -12.67
C MET A 102 7.49 -19.61 -13.79
N GLU A 103 6.57 -19.98 -14.69
CA GLU A 103 6.13 -19.13 -15.80
C GLU A 103 5.56 -17.80 -15.29
N LEU A 104 4.72 -17.84 -14.26
CA LEU A 104 4.17 -16.62 -13.66
C LEU A 104 5.26 -15.74 -13.02
N PHE A 105 6.22 -16.33 -12.30
CA PHE A 105 7.34 -15.58 -11.72
C PHE A 105 8.21 -14.93 -12.81
N VAL A 106 8.52 -15.67 -13.88
CA VAL A 106 9.28 -15.16 -15.03
C VAL A 106 8.50 -14.06 -15.74
N ALA A 107 7.22 -14.25 -16.03
CA ALA A 107 6.36 -13.26 -16.66
C ALA A 107 6.26 -11.97 -15.82
N CYS A 108 6.07 -12.10 -14.49
CA CYS A 108 6.04 -10.96 -13.59
C CYS A 108 7.40 -10.26 -13.50
N THR A 109 8.51 -11.00 -13.58
CA THR A 109 9.86 -10.42 -13.62
C THR A 109 10.09 -9.64 -14.91
N LEU A 110 9.75 -10.21 -16.06
CA LEU A 110 9.83 -9.55 -17.36
C LEU A 110 8.90 -8.34 -17.46
N SER A 111 7.76 -8.36 -16.77
CA SER A 111 6.82 -7.24 -16.73
C SER A 111 7.44 -5.94 -16.22
N VAL A 112 8.49 -6.02 -15.38
CA VAL A 112 9.22 -4.86 -14.86
C VAL A 112 9.89 -4.08 -16.01
N LEU A 113 10.37 -4.78 -17.05
CA LEU A 113 11.02 -4.16 -18.21
C LEU A 113 10.05 -3.31 -19.04
N ILE A 114 8.77 -3.68 -19.05
CA ILE A 114 7.70 -3.01 -19.79
C ILE A 114 6.80 -2.14 -18.89
N GLN A 115 7.13 -2.01 -17.60
CA GLN A 115 6.35 -1.27 -16.61
C GLN A 115 5.98 0.15 -17.08
N LYS A 116 6.92 0.86 -17.71
CA LYS A 116 6.70 2.22 -18.20
C LYS A 116 5.66 2.28 -19.33
N LYS A 117 5.61 1.26 -20.19
CA LYS A 117 4.65 1.19 -21.31
C LYS A 117 3.25 0.79 -20.84
N LEU A 118 3.15 -0.07 -19.82
CA LEU A 118 1.88 -0.58 -19.33
C LEU A 118 1.13 0.42 -18.43
N GLY A 119 1.85 1.39 -17.87
CA GLY A 119 1.35 2.27 -16.82
C GLY A 119 1.36 1.57 -15.46
N TYR A 120 1.59 2.35 -14.40
CA TYR A 120 1.89 1.81 -13.08
C TYR A 120 0.74 0.97 -12.49
N THR A 121 -0.50 1.42 -12.66
CA THR A 121 -1.69 0.73 -12.11
C THR A 121 -1.89 -0.65 -12.72
N ARG A 122 -1.79 -0.78 -14.06
CA ARG A 122 -1.94 -2.06 -14.76
C ARG A 122 -0.76 -2.98 -14.49
N TRP A 123 0.46 -2.44 -14.52
CA TRP A 123 1.65 -3.19 -14.16
C TRP A 123 1.55 -3.77 -12.75
N ARG A 124 1.06 -3.01 -11.77
CA ARG A 124 0.90 -3.50 -10.40
C ARG A 124 -0.15 -4.61 -10.29
N ALA A 125 -1.26 -4.51 -11.03
CA ALA A 125 -2.25 -5.59 -11.09
C ALA A 125 -1.65 -6.87 -11.69
N LEU A 126 -0.85 -6.74 -12.76
CA LEU A 126 -0.11 -7.87 -13.33
C LEU A 126 0.93 -8.42 -12.34
N HIS A 127 1.70 -7.55 -11.69
CA HIS A 127 2.73 -7.97 -10.75
C HIS A 127 2.16 -8.66 -9.50
N ALA A 128 0.90 -8.37 -9.14
CA ALA A 128 0.21 -9.05 -8.04
C ALA A 128 -0.04 -10.55 -8.32
N PHE A 129 0.07 -11.01 -9.58
CA PHE A 129 0.02 -12.45 -9.88
C PHE A 129 1.18 -13.24 -9.24
N ASN A 130 2.25 -12.59 -8.77
CA ASN A 130 3.27 -13.23 -7.96
C ASN A 130 2.71 -13.89 -6.67
N TYR A 131 1.60 -13.39 -6.11
CA TYR A 131 0.94 -14.07 -4.99
C TYR A 131 0.35 -15.42 -5.41
N VAL A 132 -0.25 -15.49 -6.61
CA VAL A 132 -0.77 -16.73 -7.19
C VAL A 132 0.37 -17.68 -7.56
N ALA A 133 1.44 -17.15 -8.16
CA ALA A 133 2.66 -17.91 -8.45
C ALA A 133 3.23 -18.57 -7.19
N TYR A 134 3.28 -17.82 -6.08
CA TYR A 134 3.74 -18.35 -4.80
C TYR A 134 2.81 -19.45 -4.24
N MET A 135 1.48 -19.32 -4.39
CA MET A 135 0.55 -20.40 -4.00
C MET A 135 0.78 -21.68 -4.81
N PHE A 136 1.01 -21.57 -6.12
CA PHE A 136 1.34 -22.72 -6.96
C PHE A 136 2.71 -23.33 -6.62
N LEU A 137 3.70 -22.49 -6.28
CA LEU A 137 5.00 -22.98 -5.80
C LEU A 137 4.88 -23.78 -4.50
N VAL A 138 4.06 -23.31 -3.55
CA VAL A 138 3.77 -24.07 -2.32
C VAL A 138 3.06 -25.39 -2.65
N GLY A 139 2.09 -25.36 -3.58
CA GLY A 139 1.41 -26.57 -4.07
C GLY A 139 2.38 -27.58 -4.67
N HIS A 140 3.32 -27.12 -5.49
CA HIS A 140 4.39 -27.94 -6.08
C HIS A 140 5.22 -28.65 -4.99
N VAL A 141 5.66 -27.93 -3.96
CA VAL A 141 6.45 -28.51 -2.86
C VAL A 141 5.66 -29.55 -2.06
N LEU A 142 4.36 -29.34 -1.87
CA LEU A 142 3.49 -30.27 -1.15
C LEU A 142 3.22 -31.55 -1.95
N LEU A 143 3.01 -31.42 -3.26
CA LEU A 143 2.69 -32.53 -4.15
C LEU A 143 3.92 -33.34 -4.56
N SER A 144 4.96 -32.66 -5.08
CA SER A 144 6.16 -33.29 -5.65
C SER A 144 7.32 -33.45 -4.65
N GLY A 145 7.20 -32.92 -3.43
CA GLY A 145 8.28 -32.99 -2.43
C GLY A 145 8.36 -34.32 -1.66
N SER A 146 7.58 -35.34 -2.02
CA SER A 146 7.39 -36.60 -1.28
C SER A 146 8.66 -37.22 -0.70
N ASP A 147 9.76 -37.09 -1.43
CA ASP A 147 11.04 -37.74 -1.14
C ASP A 147 11.82 -37.05 0.00
N MET A 148 11.34 -35.90 0.46
CA MET A 148 11.91 -35.16 1.59
C MET A 148 11.22 -35.54 2.90
N ALA A 149 11.98 -35.51 4.00
CA ALA A 149 11.46 -35.70 5.34
C ALA A 149 10.24 -34.80 5.57
N ALA A 150 9.13 -35.41 6.00
CA ALA A 150 7.84 -34.72 6.13
C ALA A 150 7.94 -33.44 7.00
N GLY A 151 8.74 -33.48 8.08
CA GLY A 151 8.96 -32.31 8.94
C GLY A 151 9.60 -31.12 8.23
N VAL A 152 10.54 -31.34 7.30
CA VAL A 152 11.19 -30.25 6.53
C VAL A 152 10.18 -29.61 5.59
N ARG A 153 9.41 -30.42 4.86
CA ARG A 153 8.37 -29.93 3.93
C ARG A 153 7.29 -29.14 4.63
N TRP A 154 6.64 -29.75 5.61
CA TRP A 154 5.54 -29.12 6.33
C TRP A 154 6.02 -27.94 7.17
N GLY A 155 7.23 -28.01 7.74
CA GLY A 155 7.84 -26.89 8.45
C GLY A 155 8.07 -25.67 7.56
N ALA A 156 8.61 -25.87 6.35
CA ALA A 156 8.81 -24.79 5.38
C ALA A 156 7.49 -24.17 4.92
N VAL A 157 6.49 -25.01 4.59
CA VAL A 157 5.18 -24.55 4.11
C VAL A 157 4.39 -23.86 5.22
N LEU A 158 4.20 -24.50 6.38
CA LEU A 158 3.43 -23.93 7.48
C LEU A 158 4.12 -22.70 8.06
N GLY A 159 5.44 -22.74 8.24
CA GLY A 159 6.21 -21.60 8.74
C GLY A 159 6.07 -20.38 7.83
N SER A 160 6.24 -20.57 6.52
CA SER A 160 6.08 -19.49 5.55
C SER A 160 4.65 -18.94 5.50
N PHE A 161 3.63 -19.81 5.55
CA PHE A 161 2.23 -19.40 5.55
C PHE A 161 1.85 -18.63 6.82
N VAL A 162 2.19 -19.17 8.00
CA VAL A 162 1.90 -18.56 9.30
C VAL A 162 2.57 -17.20 9.40
N ILE A 163 3.85 -17.08 9.05
CA ILE A 163 4.56 -15.80 9.08
C ILE A 163 3.94 -14.80 8.10
N THR A 164 3.56 -15.24 6.88
CA THR A 164 2.93 -14.36 5.89
C THR A 164 1.57 -13.86 6.37
N VAL A 165 0.74 -14.74 6.95
CA VAL A 165 -0.57 -14.39 7.50
C VAL A 165 -0.43 -13.49 8.72
N LEU A 166 0.49 -13.80 9.64
CA LEU A 166 0.76 -12.95 10.81
C LEU A 166 1.27 -11.57 10.40
N LEU A 167 2.21 -11.50 9.46
CA LEU A 167 2.68 -10.21 8.93
C LEU A 167 1.55 -9.47 8.22
N TRP A 168 0.74 -10.15 7.40
CA TRP A 168 -0.39 -9.52 6.74
C TRP A 168 -1.42 -8.98 7.73
N LEU A 169 -1.80 -9.76 8.74
CA LEU A 169 -2.74 -9.35 9.79
C LEU A 169 -2.17 -8.18 10.61
N THR A 170 -0.97 -8.33 11.14
CA THR A 170 -0.35 -7.31 11.99
C THR A 170 -0.10 -6.03 11.22
N THR A 171 0.49 -6.11 10.02
CA THR A 171 0.82 -4.91 9.24
C THR A 171 -0.43 -4.27 8.65
N THR A 172 -1.47 -5.01 8.25
CA THR A 172 -2.71 -4.45 7.72
C THR A 172 -3.58 -3.86 8.82
N GLN A 173 -3.78 -4.56 9.94
CA GLN A 173 -4.58 -4.06 11.07
C GLN A 173 -3.90 -2.87 11.74
N TRP A 174 -2.59 -2.96 12.00
CA TRP A 174 -1.82 -1.84 12.50
C TRP A 174 -1.84 -0.66 11.53
N TYR A 175 -1.65 -0.89 10.22
CA TYR A 175 -1.73 0.16 9.21
C TYR A 175 -3.11 0.81 9.17
N LEU A 176 -4.20 0.03 9.18
CA LEU A 176 -5.56 0.55 9.18
C LEU A 176 -5.88 1.33 10.46
N ASN A 177 -5.47 0.85 11.63
CA ASN A 177 -5.68 1.54 12.90
C ASN A 177 -4.85 2.82 12.99
N TRP A 178 -3.57 2.76 12.63
CA TRP A 178 -2.69 3.93 12.56
C TRP A 178 -3.18 4.96 11.54
N ARG A 179 -3.71 4.48 10.39
CA ARG A 179 -4.39 5.31 9.39
C ARG A 179 -5.60 5.99 10.02
N GLN A 180 -6.48 5.27 10.71
CA GLN A 180 -7.66 5.84 11.37
C GLN A 180 -7.26 6.95 12.37
N GLU A 181 -6.28 6.68 13.24
CA GLU A 181 -5.81 7.61 14.28
C GLU A 181 -5.20 8.88 13.70
N ARG A 182 -4.33 8.77 12.67
CA ARG A 182 -3.75 9.94 12.01
C ARG A 182 -4.76 10.72 11.20
N THR A 183 -5.68 10.04 10.51
CA THR A 183 -6.71 10.73 9.71
C THR A 183 -7.64 11.50 10.62
N ASN A 184 -8.06 10.93 11.76
CA ASN A 184 -8.83 11.64 12.78
C ASN A 184 -8.07 12.84 13.34
N ARG A 185 -6.84 12.65 13.85
CA ARG A 185 -6.02 13.75 14.39
C ARG A 185 -5.69 14.86 13.38
N ARG A 186 -5.71 14.55 12.07
CA ARG A 186 -5.42 15.52 11.00
C ARG A 186 -6.67 16.18 10.45
N ASN A 187 -7.81 15.48 10.37
CA ASN A 187 -9.12 16.13 10.20
C ASN A 187 -9.40 17.12 11.32
N ASP A 188 -8.92 16.86 12.54
CA ASP A 188 -9.00 17.81 13.65
C ASP A 188 -8.10 19.06 13.47
N ARG A 189 -7.10 19.01 12.56
CA ARG A 189 -6.12 20.09 12.30
C ARG A 189 -6.26 20.76 10.94
N VAL A 190 -6.91 20.11 9.99
CA VAL A 190 -7.30 20.66 8.69
C VAL A 190 -8.75 21.07 8.88
N GLY A 191 -8.99 22.37 9.08
CA GLY A 191 -10.35 22.89 9.20
C GLY A 191 -11.19 22.35 8.05
N VAL A 192 -12.36 21.81 8.38
CA VAL A 192 -13.35 21.28 7.45
C VAL A 192 -13.73 22.40 6.47
N GLY A 193 -13.00 22.56 5.36
CA GLY A 193 -13.28 23.60 4.36
C GLY A 193 -12.13 24.07 3.46
N ASP A 194 -10.86 23.89 3.81
CA ASP A 194 -9.77 24.50 3.03
C ASP A 194 -9.37 23.68 1.78
N GLU A 195 -9.38 24.31 0.60
CA GLU A 195 -8.78 23.74 -0.62
C GLU A 195 -7.25 23.69 -0.51
N LEU A 196 -6.66 22.57 -0.92
CA LEU A 196 -5.21 22.39 -0.97
C LEU A 196 -4.67 22.75 -2.35
N LEU A 197 -3.63 23.58 -2.37
CA LEU A 197 -2.81 23.85 -3.55
C LEU A 197 -1.62 22.88 -3.57
N VAL A 198 -1.54 22.10 -4.64
CA VAL A 198 -0.48 21.12 -4.91
C VAL A 198 0.49 21.71 -5.91
N ASN A 199 1.79 21.63 -5.63
CA ASN A 199 2.85 21.93 -6.59
C ASN A 199 3.83 20.76 -6.65
N VAL A 200 4.16 20.29 -7.85
CA VAL A 200 5.15 19.22 -8.05
C VAL A 200 6.39 19.77 -8.73
N ASP A 201 7.53 19.66 -8.05
CA ASP A 201 8.86 19.97 -8.59
C ASP A 201 9.24 18.92 -9.65
N GLY A 202 9.19 19.33 -10.92
CA GLY A 202 9.53 18.48 -12.06
C GLY A 202 11.00 18.07 -12.15
N ASN A 203 11.92 18.82 -11.51
CA ASN A 203 13.34 18.49 -11.47
C ASN A 203 13.66 17.43 -10.42
N ARG A 204 12.89 17.42 -9.32
CA ARG A 204 12.99 16.37 -8.29
C ARG A 204 12.16 15.14 -8.62
N CYS A 205 11.05 15.29 -9.35
CA CYS A 205 10.14 14.20 -9.65
C CYS A 205 10.81 13.08 -10.46
N ALA A 206 11.14 11.98 -9.77
CA ALA A 206 11.71 10.77 -10.38
C ALA A 206 10.66 9.79 -10.94
N ARG A 207 9.38 10.21 -11.02
CA ARG A 207 8.31 9.50 -11.76
C ARG A 207 8.04 8.06 -11.27
N PHE A 208 8.12 7.84 -9.97
CA PHE A 208 7.85 6.53 -9.37
C PHE A 208 6.37 6.11 -9.41
N GLY A 209 5.43 7.05 -9.58
CA GLY A 209 3.99 6.76 -9.65
C GLY A 209 3.28 6.58 -8.30
N PHE A 210 3.98 6.64 -7.17
CA PHE A 210 3.36 6.48 -5.84
C PHE A 210 2.26 7.52 -5.54
N CYS A 211 2.40 8.74 -6.08
CA CYS A 211 1.40 9.79 -5.93
C CYS A 211 0.08 9.50 -6.67
N GLU A 212 0.15 8.89 -7.86
CA GLU A 212 -1.02 8.37 -8.58
C GLU A 212 -1.65 7.19 -7.82
N HIS A 213 -0.86 6.37 -7.12
CA HIS A 213 -1.41 5.27 -6.34
C HIS A 213 -2.25 5.74 -5.14
N GLU A 214 -1.74 6.70 -4.39
CA GLU A 214 -2.42 7.23 -3.19
C GLU A 214 -3.59 8.15 -3.54
N ALA A 215 -3.47 8.92 -4.62
CA ALA A 215 -4.48 9.88 -5.04
C ALA A 215 -4.72 9.83 -6.57
N PRO A 216 -5.32 8.73 -7.09
CA PRO A 216 -5.50 8.53 -8.53
C PRO A 216 -6.45 9.55 -9.17
N LYS A 217 -7.31 10.18 -8.36
CA LYS A 217 -8.20 11.27 -8.81
C LYS A 217 -7.49 12.62 -8.95
N VAL A 218 -6.26 12.73 -8.46
CA VAL A 218 -5.48 13.97 -8.41
C VAL A 218 -4.21 13.88 -9.23
N PHE A 219 -3.46 12.78 -9.16
CA PHE A 219 -2.21 12.58 -9.92
C PHE A 219 -2.39 11.47 -10.96
N ALA A 220 -1.79 11.66 -12.13
CA ALA A 220 -1.76 10.67 -13.21
C ALA A 220 -0.40 10.72 -13.92
N LEU A 221 0.37 9.64 -13.86
CA LEU A 221 1.63 9.51 -14.59
C LEU A 221 1.35 8.97 -15.99
N ARG A 222 1.57 9.80 -17.01
CA ARG A 222 1.36 9.40 -18.40
C ARG A 222 2.51 8.52 -18.91
N GLY A 223 2.22 7.72 -19.93
CA GLY A 223 3.18 6.80 -20.55
C GLY A 223 4.37 7.50 -21.24
N ASP A 224 4.27 8.81 -21.48
CA ASP A 224 5.36 9.67 -21.97
C ASP A 224 6.31 10.16 -20.85
N GLY A 225 6.06 9.76 -19.60
CA GLY A 225 6.84 10.16 -18.44
C GLY A 225 6.47 11.52 -17.85
N ARG A 226 5.41 12.18 -18.31
CA ARG A 226 4.91 13.42 -17.69
C ARG A 226 3.92 13.09 -16.57
N LEU A 227 4.08 13.73 -15.42
CA LEU A 227 3.10 13.65 -14.33
C LEU A 227 2.07 14.77 -14.53
N ALA A 228 0.82 14.39 -14.79
CA ALA A 228 -0.32 15.29 -14.73
C ALA A 228 -0.88 15.32 -13.30
N TYR A 229 -1.28 16.50 -12.82
CA TYR A 229 -1.94 16.61 -11.52
C TYR A 229 -2.91 17.80 -11.47
N LYS A 230 -3.89 17.74 -10.55
CA LYS A 230 -4.76 18.89 -10.25
C LYS A 230 -4.04 19.83 -9.28
N ALA A 231 -3.86 21.09 -9.67
CA ALA A 231 -3.20 22.10 -8.83
C ALA A 231 -4.04 22.47 -7.62
N THR A 232 -5.37 22.53 -7.76
CA THR A 232 -6.30 22.77 -6.66
C THR A 232 -7.07 21.50 -6.33
N VAL A 233 -7.09 21.13 -5.06
CA VAL A 233 -7.65 19.87 -4.58
C VAL A 233 -8.75 20.18 -3.56
N PRO A 234 -9.97 19.69 -3.80
CA PRO A 234 -11.09 19.91 -2.88
C PRO A 234 -10.89 19.16 -1.55
N PRO A 235 -11.57 19.59 -0.47
CA PRO A 235 -11.35 19.05 0.88
C PRO A 235 -11.60 17.55 1.00
N ASP A 236 -12.47 16.97 0.18
CA ASP A 236 -12.79 15.54 0.14
C ASP A 236 -11.60 14.68 -0.32
N LEU A 237 -10.73 15.23 -1.17
CA LEU A 237 -9.54 14.56 -1.69
C LEU A 237 -8.25 14.97 -0.96
N ALA A 238 -8.32 15.91 -0.01
CA ALA A 238 -7.15 16.46 0.67
C ALA A 238 -6.29 15.37 1.34
N ASN A 239 -6.92 14.41 2.01
CA ASN A 239 -6.25 13.33 2.71
C ASN A 239 -5.48 12.38 1.77
N ASP A 240 -6.01 12.12 0.57
CA ASP A 240 -5.34 11.28 -0.42
C ASP A 240 -4.06 11.96 -0.93
N VAL A 241 -4.12 13.26 -1.20
CA VAL A 241 -2.99 14.05 -1.71
C VAL A 241 -1.90 14.23 -0.66
N ILE A 242 -2.31 14.42 0.59
CA ILE A 242 -1.43 14.41 1.73
C ILE A 242 -0.64 13.10 1.80
N ARG A 243 -1.30 11.95 1.62
CA ARG A 243 -0.62 10.65 1.58
C ARG A 243 0.33 10.55 0.39
N ALA A 244 -0.10 11.01 -0.78
CA ALA A 244 0.73 11.08 -1.97
C ALA A 244 2.06 11.85 -1.73
N VAL A 245 2.03 12.91 -0.91
CA VAL A 245 3.22 13.66 -0.49
C VAL A 245 4.10 12.83 0.45
N GLU A 246 3.52 12.16 1.44
CA GLU A 246 4.25 11.34 2.42
C GLU A 246 4.98 10.15 1.77
N VAL A 247 4.36 9.51 0.78
CA VAL A 247 4.95 8.37 0.06
C VAL A 247 5.86 8.78 -1.10
N CYS A 248 5.97 10.08 -1.42
CA CYS A 248 6.78 10.57 -2.53
C CYS A 248 8.27 10.38 -2.22
N PRO A 249 8.98 9.40 -2.84
CA PRO A 249 10.36 9.08 -2.45
C PRO A 249 11.33 10.22 -2.80
N ALA A 250 10.99 10.97 -3.85
CA ALA A 250 11.74 12.13 -4.31
C ALA A 250 11.43 13.42 -3.52
N ARG A 251 10.44 13.40 -2.61
CA ARG A 251 9.93 14.58 -1.90
C ARG A 251 9.67 15.77 -2.84
N ALA A 252 9.08 15.46 -4.00
CA ALA A 252 8.85 16.41 -5.07
C ALA A 252 7.53 17.18 -4.94
N ILE A 253 6.63 16.76 -4.05
CA ILE A 253 5.28 17.33 -3.92
C ILE A 253 5.24 18.29 -2.74
N GLN A 254 4.75 19.49 -2.99
CA GLN A 254 4.58 20.57 -2.02
C GLN A 254 3.09 20.87 -1.86
N LEU A 255 2.69 21.22 -0.64
CA LEU A 255 1.31 21.54 -0.29
C LEU A 255 1.23 22.94 0.33
N HIS A 256 0.31 23.76 -0.17
CA HIS A 256 -0.06 25.05 0.40
C HIS A 256 -1.56 25.04 0.71
N ARG A 257 -1.96 25.71 1.80
CA ARG A 257 -3.39 25.94 2.09
C ARG A 257 -3.83 27.23 1.41
N THR A 258 -4.98 27.19 0.77
CA THR A 258 -5.64 28.42 0.29
C THR A 258 -6.34 29.02 1.50
N ALA A 259 -5.91 30.20 1.95
CA ALA A 259 -6.49 30.83 3.14
C ALA A 259 -7.94 31.22 2.87
N THR A 260 -8.90 30.57 3.53
CA THR A 260 -10.29 31.00 3.54
C THR A 260 -10.39 32.30 4.33
N THR A 261 -10.49 33.44 3.63
CA THR A 261 -10.68 34.74 4.29
C THR A 261 -12.11 34.80 4.80
N VAL A 262 -12.30 34.58 6.10
CA VAL A 262 -13.60 34.80 6.75
C VAL A 262 -13.77 36.31 6.93
N VAL A 263 -14.57 36.93 6.05
CA VAL A 263 -15.01 38.33 6.24
C VAL A 263 -16.12 38.30 7.29
N THR A 264 -15.78 38.58 8.55
CA THR A 264 -16.76 38.85 9.59
C THR A 264 -17.52 40.12 9.22
N GLN A 265 -18.84 40.04 9.05
CA GLN A 265 -19.64 41.25 8.85
C GLN A 265 -19.60 42.10 10.12
N LYS A 266 -19.28 43.39 9.96
CA LYS A 266 -19.40 44.38 11.03
C LYS A 266 -20.87 44.42 11.44
N LYS A 267 -21.17 44.03 12.69
CA LYS A 267 -22.49 44.23 13.29
C LYS A 267 -22.81 45.72 13.23
N GLU A 268 -23.73 46.12 12.37
CA GLU A 268 -24.28 47.47 12.40
C GLU A 268 -25.03 47.62 13.72
N GLU A 269 -24.45 48.41 14.61
CA GLU A 269 -25.06 48.82 15.85
C GLU A 269 -26.21 49.78 15.50
N PRO A 270 -27.45 49.54 15.96
CA PRO A 270 -28.57 50.42 15.66
C PRO A 270 -28.24 51.84 16.12
N ALA A 271 -28.47 52.82 15.24
CA ALA A 271 -28.23 54.22 15.53
C ALA A 271 -28.89 54.62 16.86
N GLU A 272 -28.07 55.09 17.79
CA GLU A 272 -28.50 55.63 19.08
C GLU A 272 -29.43 56.82 18.83
N GLN A 273 -30.71 56.64 19.14
CA GLN A 273 -31.70 57.72 19.05
C GLN A 273 -31.37 58.78 20.11
N PRO A 274 -31.29 60.07 19.75
CA PRO A 274 -31.05 61.13 20.73
C PRO A 274 -32.21 61.17 21.73
N LEU A 275 -31.91 60.93 23.02
CA LEU A 275 -32.86 61.16 24.10
C LEU A 275 -33.18 62.66 24.19
N THR A 276 -34.37 63.02 23.72
CA THR A 276 -34.98 64.34 23.87
C THR A 276 -35.15 64.68 25.35
N GLY A 277 -34.81 65.92 25.71
CA GLY A 277 -34.77 66.42 27.10
C GLY A 277 -36.10 66.33 27.88
N PRO A 278 -36.04 66.55 29.21
CA PRO A 278 -37.13 66.22 30.12
C PRO A 278 -38.39 67.04 29.85
N THR A 279 -39.50 66.35 29.64
CA THR A 279 -40.84 66.93 29.51
C THR A 279 -41.27 67.55 30.84
N ARG A 280 -41.61 68.86 30.84
CA ARG A 280 -42.19 69.53 32.02
C ARG A 280 -43.57 68.96 32.34
N ILE A 281 -43.74 68.48 33.57
CA ILE A 281 -45.05 68.10 34.13
C ILE A 281 -45.81 69.39 34.52
N PRO A 282 -47.06 69.60 34.07
CA PRO A 282 -47.85 70.76 34.47
C PRO A 282 -48.33 70.62 35.92
N ALA A 283 -48.28 71.73 36.66
CA ALA A 283 -48.76 71.84 38.03
C ALA A 283 -50.27 72.15 38.08
N GLY A 284 -50.97 71.48 39.00
CA GLY A 284 -52.35 71.78 39.40
C GLY A 284 -53.08 70.49 39.78
N SER A 285 -53.89 70.39 40.82
CA SER A 285 -54.33 71.30 41.88
C SER A 285 -54.89 70.38 43.00
N GLY A 286 -54.72 70.78 44.26
CA GLY A 286 -54.98 69.89 45.41
C GLY A 286 -56.44 69.51 45.68
N ALA A 287 -56.60 68.51 46.54
CA ALA A 287 -57.64 68.40 47.57
C ALA A 287 -57.26 67.25 48.52
N GLY A 288 -57.34 67.49 49.83
CA GLY A 288 -56.88 66.57 50.88
C GLY A 288 -57.86 65.43 51.24
N PRO A 289 -57.94 65.03 52.51
CA PRO A 289 -57.50 63.70 52.95
C PRO A 289 -58.64 62.78 53.41
N ARG A 290 -58.50 61.45 53.28
CA ARG A 290 -59.30 60.49 54.08
C ARG A 290 -58.54 59.25 54.55
N ARG A 291 -58.30 59.28 55.87
CA ARG A 291 -58.21 58.24 56.90
C ARG A 291 -58.63 56.79 56.57
N ARG A 292 -57.94 55.89 57.31
CA ARG A 292 -58.37 54.62 57.97
C ARG A 292 -58.67 53.43 57.03
N SER A 293 -58.44 52.16 57.39
CA SER A 293 -57.89 51.46 58.56
C SER A 293 -57.91 49.96 58.24
N ARG A 294 -56.96 49.19 58.80
CA ARG A 294 -57.16 47.88 59.47
C ARG A 294 -57.72 46.70 58.66
N GLY A 295 -57.04 45.55 58.72
CA GLY A 295 -57.73 44.25 58.72
C GLY A 295 -56.95 43.09 58.13
N ASP A 296 -56.54 42.20 59.03
CA ASP A 296 -56.02 40.85 58.83
C ASP A 296 -56.82 39.99 57.84
N ARG A 297 -56.11 39.14 57.07
CA ARG A 297 -56.15 37.66 57.19
C ARG A 297 -55.06 37.02 56.33
#